data_AF-A0A9E5TZQ6-F1
#
_entry.id   AF-A0A9E5TZQ6-F1
#
_cell.length_a   1.000
_cell.length_b   1.000
_cell.length_c   1.000
_cell.angle_alpha   90.00
_cell.angle_beta   90.00
_cell.angle_gamma   90.00
#
_symmetry.space_group_name_H-M   'P 1'
#
loop_
_entity.id
_entity.type
_entity.pdbx_description
1 polymer ?
#
loop_
_entity_poly.entity_id
_entity_poly.type
_entity_poly.pdbx_seq_one_letter_code
_entity_poly.pdbx_strand_id
1 'polypeptide(L)'
;MKAVPRTLSLLAGLLAVAVISCEGPAEPVPGALQAELVSPDGDNGAAVLEFSGAAISRVTPTEGMAYSNQVGDVTRVVVILDTPGRISLELSVDDINTPPAATVLEVADGNNQLRSALSGYTVRYTMVAQQ
;
A
#
# COMPACT_ATOMS: atom_id res chain seq x y z
N MET A 1 -18.66 -56.42 66.88
CA MET A 1 -19.11 -55.62 65.72
C MET A 1 -18.50 -54.23 65.84
N LYS A 2 -17.54 -53.87 64.98
CA LYS A 2 -16.96 -52.52 64.87
C LYS A 2 -16.85 -52.18 63.39
N ALA A 3 -17.44 -51.04 63.03
CA ALA A 3 -17.68 -50.59 61.67
C ALA A 3 -16.41 -50.04 61.00
N VAL A 4 -16.29 -50.29 59.70
CA VAL A 4 -15.40 -49.60 58.76
C VAL A 4 -16.13 -48.36 58.24
N PRO A 5 -15.40 -47.27 57.98
CA PRO A 5 -15.65 -46.56 56.73
C PRO A 5 -14.36 -46.30 55.93
N ARG A 6 -14.45 -46.65 54.64
CA ARG A 6 -13.57 -46.26 53.55
C ARG A 6 -13.85 -44.79 53.21
N THR A 7 -12.80 -43.98 53.04
CA THR A 7 -12.90 -42.69 52.35
C THR A 7 -11.93 -42.65 51.18
N LEU A 8 -12.54 -42.89 50.02
CA LEU A 8 -12.14 -42.49 48.68
C LEU A 8 -12.13 -40.96 48.60
N SER A 9 -11.14 -40.33 47.94
CA SER A 9 -11.24 -39.05 47.19
C SER A 9 -9.86 -38.41 47.01
N LEU A 10 -9.52 -37.73 45.91
CA LEU A 10 -9.98 -37.67 44.52
C LEU A 10 -8.96 -36.72 43.85
N LEU A 11 -8.53 -37.06 42.64
CA LEU A 11 -7.86 -36.24 41.61
C LEU A 11 -7.38 -34.82 42.01
N ALA A 12 -6.05 -34.65 42.10
CA ALA A 12 -5.43 -33.32 41.99
C ALA A 12 -5.38 -32.93 40.50
N GLY A 13 -6.25 -32.00 40.11
CA GLY A 13 -6.43 -31.52 38.74
C GLY A 13 -5.23 -30.71 38.24
N LEU A 14 -4.73 -31.12 37.07
CA LEU A 14 -3.88 -30.32 36.19
C LEU A 14 -4.73 -29.17 35.63
N LEU A 15 -4.45 -27.92 36.02
CA LEU A 15 -5.01 -26.74 35.35
C LEU A 15 -3.88 -26.03 34.59
N ALA A 16 -3.58 -26.54 33.40
CA ALA A 16 -2.71 -25.87 32.44
C ALA A 16 -3.54 -24.79 31.71
N VAL A 17 -3.41 -23.54 32.14
CA VAL A 17 -3.98 -22.39 31.43
C VAL A 17 -3.09 -22.12 30.21
N ALA A 18 -3.52 -22.60 29.05
CA ALA A 18 -2.94 -22.19 27.78
C ALA A 18 -3.44 -20.78 27.44
N VAL A 19 -2.61 -19.77 27.68
CA VAL A 19 -2.75 -18.45 27.07
C VAL A 19 -2.43 -18.58 25.59
N ILE A 20 -3.45 -18.94 24.81
CA ILE A 20 -3.43 -18.74 23.36
C ILE A 20 -3.62 -17.24 23.17
N SER A 21 -2.51 -16.50 23.06
CA SER A 21 -2.55 -15.13 22.53
C SER A 21 -3.10 -15.23 21.12
N CYS A 22 -4.34 -14.77 20.95
CA CYS A 22 -4.95 -14.59 19.65
C CYS A 22 -4.29 -13.33 19.04
N GLU A 23 -3.17 -13.51 18.34
CA GLU A 23 -2.67 -12.46 17.44
C GLU A 23 -3.69 -12.31 16.31
N GLY A 24 -4.59 -11.34 16.48
CA GLY A 24 -5.49 -10.89 15.42
C GLY A 24 -4.70 -10.27 14.26
N PRO A 25 -5.34 -10.08 13.10
CA PRO A 25 -4.71 -9.38 11.99
C PRO A 25 -4.20 -8.01 12.46
N ALA A 26 -3.03 -7.61 11.97
CA ALA A 26 -2.47 -6.30 12.27
C ALA A 26 -3.45 -5.20 11.83
N GLU A 27 -3.61 -4.18 12.66
CA GLU A 27 -4.40 -3.01 12.32
C GLU A 27 -3.71 -2.23 11.17
N PRO A 28 -4.48 -1.72 10.18
CA PRO A 28 -3.95 -0.82 9.15
C PRO A 28 -3.16 0.34 9.73
N VAL A 29 -2.07 0.74 9.07
CA VAL A 29 -1.25 1.90 9.49
C VAL A 29 -1.35 3.02 8.45
N PRO A 30 -2.25 4.01 8.65
CA PRO A 30 -2.40 5.12 7.71
C PRO A 30 -1.11 5.93 7.56
N GLY A 31 -0.86 6.43 6.36
CA GLY A 31 0.31 7.26 6.11
C GLY A 31 0.49 7.64 4.65
N ALA A 32 1.70 8.11 4.34
CA ALA A 32 2.06 8.59 3.01
C ALA A 32 3.13 7.70 2.36
N LEU A 33 2.88 7.33 1.12
CA LEU A 33 3.82 6.62 0.25
C LEU A 33 4.24 7.54 -0.88
N GLN A 34 5.54 7.63 -1.15
CA GLN A 34 6.05 8.21 -2.38
C GLN A 34 6.03 7.13 -3.47
N ALA A 35 5.26 7.37 -4.53
CA ALA A 35 5.22 6.57 -5.75
C ALA A 35 6.03 7.28 -6.84
N GLU A 36 7.15 6.68 -7.24
CA GLU A 36 8.02 7.18 -8.30
C GLU A 36 7.84 6.33 -9.56
N LEU A 37 7.58 6.96 -10.71
CA LEU A 37 7.64 6.29 -12.00
C LEU A 37 9.11 6.05 -12.36
N VAL A 38 9.54 4.80 -12.37
CA VAL A 38 10.85 4.39 -12.87
C VAL A 38 10.75 4.25 -14.38
N SER A 39 11.40 5.18 -15.08
CA SER A 39 11.44 5.23 -16.53
C SER A 39 12.68 4.51 -17.06
N PRO A 40 12.54 3.58 -18.02
CA PRO A 40 13.68 3.02 -18.75
C PRO A 40 14.24 4.02 -19.79
N ASP A 41 13.42 4.99 -20.20
CA ASP A 41 13.77 6.06 -21.12
C ASP A 41 14.14 7.35 -20.34
N GLY A 42 14.55 8.40 -21.08
CA GLY A 42 14.84 9.71 -20.50
C GLY A 42 13.62 10.43 -19.91
N ASP A 43 13.72 11.76 -19.83
CA ASP A 43 12.74 12.61 -19.14
C ASP A 43 11.29 12.40 -19.63
N ASN A 44 10.35 12.45 -18.69
CA ASN A 44 8.92 12.29 -18.95
C ASN A 44 8.21 13.63 -18.74
N GLY A 45 7.21 13.92 -19.57
CA GLY A 45 6.37 15.12 -19.42
C GLY A 45 5.04 14.81 -18.73
N ALA A 46 4.47 13.63 -18.96
CA ALA A 46 3.21 13.22 -18.35
C ALA A 46 3.08 11.70 -18.25
N ALA A 47 2.18 11.23 -17.39
CA ALA A 47 1.82 9.82 -17.32
C ALA A 47 0.36 9.62 -16.88
N VAL A 48 -0.22 8.51 -17.29
CA VAL A 48 -1.47 7.96 -16.76
C VAL A 48 -1.13 6.69 -15.98
N LEU A 49 -1.43 6.70 -14.69
CA LEU A 49 -1.17 5.61 -13.76
C LEU A 49 -2.50 5.10 -13.21
N GLU A 50 -2.57 3.80 -12.97
CA GLU A 50 -3.70 3.17 -12.30
C GLU A 50 -3.21 2.45 -11.05
N PHE A 51 -3.85 2.74 -9.93
CA PHE A 51 -3.58 2.14 -8.63
C PHE A 51 -4.78 1.30 -8.21
N SER A 52 -4.56 0.11 -7.67
CA SER A 52 -5.62 -0.80 -7.23
C SER A 52 -5.35 -1.43 -5.86
N GLY A 53 -6.41 -1.83 -5.16
CA GLY A 53 -6.35 -2.59 -3.91
C GLY A 53 -6.37 -1.73 -2.65
N ALA A 54 -5.41 -0.81 -2.48
CA ALA A 54 -5.38 0.11 -1.34
C ALA A 54 -6.17 1.39 -1.61
N ALA A 55 -6.89 1.89 -0.61
CA ALA A 55 -7.64 3.13 -0.75
C ALA A 55 -6.69 4.34 -0.75
N ILE A 56 -6.74 5.14 -1.81
CA ILE A 56 -5.95 6.38 -1.91
C ILE A 56 -6.85 7.57 -1.63
N SER A 57 -6.67 8.18 -0.46
CA SER A 57 -7.47 9.33 -0.02
C SER A 57 -7.01 10.65 -0.64
N ARG A 58 -5.75 10.72 -1.07
CA ARG A 58 -5.16 11.92 -1.69
C ARG A 58 -3.97 11.54 -2.58
N VAL A 59 -3.84 12.27 -3.68
CA VAL A 59 -2.70 12.23 -4.59
C VAL A 59 -2.12 13.64 -4.69
N THR A 60 -0.84 13.79 -4.37
CA THR A 60 -0.13 15.07 -4.44
C THR A 60 1.09 14.90 -5.35
N PRO A 61 1.21 15.62 -6.48
CA PRO A 61 2.42 15.55 -7.29
C PRO A 61 3.56 16.29 -6.60
N THR A 62 4.79 15.79 -6.74
CA THR A 62 5.99 16.51 -6.27
C THR A 62 6.30 17.73 -7.15
N GLU A 63 5.95 17.67 -8.43
CA GLU A 63 6.08 18.76 -9.41
C GLU A 63 4.88 18.74 -10.38
N GLY A 64 4.45 19.91 -10.84
CA GLY A 64 3.35 20.06 -11.78
C GLY A 64 1.98 19.79 -11.15
N MET A 65 1.11 19.13 -11.92
CA MET A 65 -0.29 18.90 -11.56
C MET A 65 -0.66 17.43 -11.67
N ALA A 66 -1.53 16.97 -10.76
CA ALA A 66 -2.14 15.66 -10.84
C ALA A 66 -3.66 15.75 -10.71
N TYR A 67 -4.35 14.94 -11.50
CA TYR A 67 -5.79 14.74 -11.43
C TYR A 67 -6.03 13.28 -11.11
N SER A 68 -6.95 13.00 -10.19
CA SER A 68 -7.29 11.63 -9.83
C SER A 68 -8.80 11.41 -9.87
N ASN A 69 -9.17 10.19 -10.22
CA ASN A 69 -10.54 9.71 -10.14
C ASN A 69 -10.54 8.30 -9.56
N GLN A 70 -11.37 8.08 -8.55
CA GLN A 70 -11.50 6.78 -7.89
C GLN A 70 -12.88 6.18 -8.19
N VAL A 71 -12.88 4.90 -8.58
CA VAL A 71 -14.07 4.09 -8.79
C VAL A 71 -13.85 2.75 -8.09
N GLY A 72 -14.53 2.54 -6.96
CA GLY A 72 -14.28 1.37 -6.12
C GLY A 72 -12.90 1.40 -5.49
N ASP A 73 -12.14 0.32 -5.69
CA ASP A 73 -10.76 0.13 -5.22
C ASP A 73 -9.71 0.53 -6.27
N VAL A 74 -10.13 1.13 -7.39
CA VAL A 74 -9.25 1.59 -8.46
C VAL A 74 -9.19 3.11 -8.48
N THR A 75 -7.98 3.66 -8.43
CA THR A 75 -7.70 5.09 -8.58
C THR A 75 -6.86 5.32 -9.82
N ARG A 76 -7.42 6.01 -10.81
CA ARG A 76 -6.69 6.46 -12.00
C ARG A 76 -6.16 7.87 -11.78
N VAL A 77 -4.88 8.07 -12.06
CA VAL A 77 -4.16 9.33 -11.89
C VAL A 77 -3.58 9.76 -13.22
N VAL A 78 -3.81 11.02 -13.59
CA VAL A 78 -3.10 11.71 -14.66
C VAL A 78 -2.16 12.70 -14.01
N VAL A 79 -0.88 12.67 -14.35
CA VAL A 79 0.14 13.61 -13.86
C VAL A 79 0.82 14.28 -15.04
N ILE A 80 1.00 15.59 -14.95
CA ILE A 80 1.61 16.45 -15.97
C ILE A 80 2.64 17.32 -15.26
N LEU A 81 3.91 17.24 -15.67
CA LEU A 81 4.99 18.04 -15.12
C LEU A 81 5.06 19.40 -15.79
N ASP A 82 5.44 20.43 -15.04
CA ASP A 82 5.72 21.76 -15.59
C ASP A 82 7.05 21.76 -16.37
N THR A 83 8.05 21.02 -15.85
CA THR A 83 9.32 20.75 -16.53
C THR A 83 9.47 19.24 -16.74
N PRO A 84 9.83 18.77 -17.95
CA PRO A 84 10.08 17.34 -18.15
C PRO A 84 11.14 16.79 -17.21
N GLY A 85 10.90 15.60 -16.66
CA GLY A 85 11.82 14.98 -15.71
C GLY A 85 11.25 13.72 -15.06
N ARG A 86 11.51 13.59 -13.76
CA ARG A 86 11.06 12.46 -12.95
C ARG A 86 9.63 12.68 -12.47
N ILE A 87 8.75 11.71 -12.72
CA ILE A 87 7.39 11.72 -12.21
C ILE A 87 7.37 11.07 -10.82
N SER A 88 6.94 11.83 -9.82
CA SER A 88 6.83 11.39 -8.43
C SER A 88 5.55 11.93 -7.79
N LEU A 89 4.82 11.05 -7.10
CA LEU A 89 3.55 11.35 -6.44
C LEU A 89 3.63 10.94 -4.97
N GLU A 90 3.13 11.77 -4.07
CA GLU A 90 2.81 11.36 -2.70
C GLU A 90 1.36 10.87 -2.65
N LEU A 91 1.16 9.66 -2.14
CA LEU A 91 -0.13 9.00 -1.99
C LEU A 91 -0.46 8.88 -0.52
N SER A 92 -1.57 9.45 -0.07
CA SER A 92 -2.10 9.21 1.28
C SER A 92 -2.97 7.96 1.27
N VAL A 93 -2.51 6.92 1.95
CA VAL A 93 -3.14 5.59 2.01
C VAL A 93 -3.58 5.23 3.43
N ASP A 94 -4.52 4.30 3.54
CA ASP A 94 -5.03 3.75 4.80
C ASP A 94 -4.09 2.75 5.47
N ASP A 95 -3.24 2.07 4.70
CA ASP A 95 -2.16 1.22 5.21
C ASP A 95 -0.88 1.32 4.37
N ILE A 96 0.19 1.87 4.96
CA ILE A 96 1.50 1.97 4.30
C ILE A 96 2.20 0.62 4.12
N ASN A 97 1.79 -0.41 4.88
CA ASN A 97 2.38 -1.75 4.79
C ASN A 97 1.81 -2.54 3.60
N THR A 98 0.69 -2.07 3.05
CA THR A 98 -0.01 -2.71 1.93
C THR A 98 -0.14 -1.69 0.78
N PRO A 99 0.97 -1.38 0.07
CA PRO A 99 0.93 -0.40 -1.01
C PRO A 99 -0.02 -0.85 -2.13
N PRO A 100 -0.71 0.08 -2.82
CA PRO A 100 -1.57 -0.28 -3.94
C PRO A 100 -0.75 -0.90 -5.07
N ALA A 101 -1.35 -1.82 -5.83
CA ALA A 101 -0.74 -2.31 -7.04
C ALA A 101 -0.81 -1.21 -8.11
N ALA A 102 0.30 -0.93 -8.80
CA ALA A 102 0.38 0.11 -9.81
C ALA A 102 0.55 -0.45 -11.22
N THR A 103 -0.19 0.12 -12.16
CA THR A 103 -0.06 -0.12 -13.59
C THR A 103 0.20 1.19 -14.31
N VAL A 104 1.21 1.21 -15.20
CA VAL A 104 1.47 2.34 -16.09
C VAL A 104 0.65 2.14 -17.35
N LEU A 105 -0.27 3.07 -17.63
CA LEU A 105 -1.19 2.97 -18.77
C LEU A 105 -0.69 3.76 -19.98
N GLU A 106 -0.14 4.95 -19.75
CA GLU A 106 0.39 5.83 -20.79
C GLU A 106 1.52 6.68 -20.21
N VAL A 107 2.50 7.03 -21.04
CA VAL A 107 3.57 7.97 -20.71
C VAL A 107 3.83 8.85 -21.92
N ALA A 108 3.97 10.16 -21.70
CA ALA A 108 4.45 11.11 -22.69
C ALA A 108 5.85 11.61 -22.32
N ASP A 109 6.70 11.80 -23.33
CA ASP A 109 8.01 12.40 -23.17
C ASP A 109 7.95 13.92 -22.94
N GLY A 110 9.11 14.55 -22.73
CA GLY A 110 9.21 15.99 -22.56
C GLY A 110 8.80 16.83 -23.78
N ASN A 111 8.63 16.22 -24.95
CA ASN A 111 8.16 16.86 -26.18
C ASN A 111 6.68 16.58 -26.46
N ASN A 112 5.94 16.08 -25.46
CA ASN A 112 4.53 15.72 -25.56
C ASN A 112 4.26 14.65 -26.63
N GLN A 113 5.17 13.69 -26.80
CA GLN A 113 4.98 12.51 -27.63
C GLN A 113 4.73 11.29 -26.75
N LEU A 114 3.70 10.51 -27.08
CA LEU A 114 3.43 9.25 -26.38
C LEU A 114 4.58 8.25 -26.62
N ARG A 115 4.97 7.56 -25.55
CA ARG A 115 5.90 6.42 -25.63
C ARG A 115 5.18 5.27 -26.34
N SER A 116 5.82 4.73 -27.37
CA SER A 116 5.26 3.64 -28.19
C SER A 116 5.25 2.28 -27.48
N ALA A 117 6.05 2.14 -26.42
CA ALA A 117 6.11 0.95 -25.58
C ALA A 117 6.27 1.34 -24.12
N LEU A 118 5.66 0.55 -23.22
CA LEU A 118 5.73 0.74 -21.77
C LEU A 118 6.59 -0.33 -21.08
N SER A 119 7.24 -1.21 -21.85
CA SER A 119 8.12 -2.24 -21.30
C SER A 119 9.26 -1.59 -20.52
N GLY A 120 9.42 -1.98 -19.25
CA GLY A 120 10.44 -1.44 -18.35
C GLY A 120 9.97 -0.27 -17.47
N TYR A 121 8.82 0.34 -17.78
CA TYR A 121 8.19 1.29 -16.88
C TYR A 121 7.59 0.55 -15.68
N THR A 122 7.91 1.03 -14.48
CA THR A 122 7.40 0.49 -13.22
C THR A 122 7.16 1.62 -12.22
N VAL A 123 6.37 1.38 -11.17
CA VAL A 123 6.23 2.30 -10.04
C VAL A 123 6.97 1.72 -8.85
N ARG A 124 7.83 2.53 -8.25
CA ARG A 124 8.55 2.20 -7.02
C ARG A 124 7.96 2.97 -5.85
N TYR A 125 7.77 2.29 -4.73
CA TYR A 125 7.28 2.89 -3.49
C TYR A 125 8.42 3.10 -2.49
N THR A 126 8.36 4.23 -1.79
CA THR A 126 9.14 4.50 -0.57
C THR A 126 8.25 5.17 0.46
N MET A 127 8.38 4.83 1.75
CA MET A 127 7.62 5.51 2.80
C MET A 127 8.10 6.96 2.92
N VAL A 128 7.16 7.89 3.11
CA VAL A 128 7.50 9.26 3.47
C VAL A 128 7.65 9.34 4.98
N ALA A 129 8.79 9.83 5.47
CA ALA A 129 8.99 10.01 6.91
C ALA A 129 7.99 11.03 7.45
N GLN A 130 7.21 10.65 8.46
CA GLN A 130 6.35 11.59 9.17
C GLN A 130 7.24 12.57 9.96
N GLN A 131 7.12 13.87 9.68
CA GLN A 131 7.82 14.94 10.40
C GLN A 131 7.06 15.34 11.67
#